data_AF-A0A9W9Z8W8-F1
#
_entry.id   AF-A0A9W9Z8W8-F1
#
_cell.length_a   1.000
_cell.length_b   1.000
_cell.length_c   1.000
_cell.angle_alpha   90.00
_cell.angle_beta   90.00
_cell.angle_gamma   90.00
#
_symmetry.space_group_name_H-M   'P 1'
#
loop_
_entity.id
_entity.type
_entity.pdbx_description
1 polymer ?
#
loop_
_entity_poly.entity_id
_entity_poly.type
_entity_poly.pdbx_seq_one_letter_code
_entity_poly.pdbx_strand_id
1 'polypeptide(L)'
;MNFALWRHHGNETLIKSNINNWIACKEGTGSIVKQKTGSITCKLVKQVSKQCAGVPTKVTMSSYGPHLDSGGYYYYFDGYTGGDWPVHDPCGKTQQNQLKGVANPHGNIFVR
;
A
#
# COMPACT_ATOMS: atom_id res chain seq x y z
N MET A 1 -18.88 -0.83 -2.53
CA MET A 1 -18.04 -1.92 -2.00
C MET A 1 -18.29 -2.06 -0.51
N ASN A 2 -18.41 -3.27 0.03
CA ASN A 2 -18.57 -3.51 1.46
C ASN A 2 -17.26 -4.04 2.06
N PHE A 3 -16.42 -3.15 2.59
CA PHE A 3 -15.12 -3.51 3.16
C PHE A 3 -15.22 -4.32 4.46
N ALA A 4 -16.37 -4.33 5.13
CA ALA A 4 -16.57 -5.16 6.32
C ALA A 4 -16.43 -6.66 5.99
N LEU A 5 -16.76 -7.06 4.75
CA LEU A 5 -16.64 -8.44 4.30
C LEU A 5 -15.20 -8.95 4.24
N TRP A 6 -14.21 -8.05 4.10
CA TRP A 6 -12.80 -8.43 4.01
C TRP A 6 -12.34 -9.21 5.24
N ARG A 7 -12.91 -8.93 6.42
CA ARG A 7 -12.60 -9.60 7.69
C ARG A 7 -12.95 -11.09 7.67
N HIS A 8 -13.84 -11.53 6.79
CA HIS A 8 -14.19 -12.94 6.62
C HIS A 8 -13.25 -13.69 5.67
N HIS A 9 -12.44 -12.97 4.89
CA HIS A 9 -11.54 -13.54 3.90
C HIS A 9 -10.10 -13.70 4.40
N GLY A 10 -9.76 -13.09 5.54
CA GLY A 10 -8.47 -13.29 6.21
C GLY A 10 -7.99 -12.08 6.98
N ASN A 11 -6.72 -12.07 7.37
CA ASN A 11 -6.10 -11.00 8.16
C ASN A 11 -4.72 -10.56 7.62
N GLU A 12 -4.27 -11.16 6.53
CA GLU A 12 -3.08 -10.73 5.79
C GLU A 12 -3.49 -10.04 4.49
N THR A 13 -2.59 -9.19 3.99
CA THR A 13 -2.78 -8.55 2.69
C THR A 13 -1.55 -8.69 1.83
N LEU A 14 -1.76 -8.80 0.53
CA LEU A 14 -0.73 -8.67 -0.49
C LEU A 14 -1.07 -7.48 -1.38
N ILE A 15 -0.19 -6.50 -1.40
CA ILE A 15 -0.27 -5.38 -2.33
C ILE A 15 0.58 -5.73 -3.54
N LYS A 16 -0.04 -5.77 -4.71
CA LYS A 16 0.64 -5.94 -6.00
C LYS A 16 0.46 -4.69 -6.84
N SER A 17 1.54 -4.22 -7.44
CA SER A 17 1.51 -3.14 -8.41
C SER A 17 2.41 -3.47 -9.60
N ASN A 18 2.03 -3.02 -10.80
CA ASN A 18 2.89 -3.10 -11.97
C ASN A 18 3.89 -1.93 -12.07
N ILE A 19 3.78 -0.94 -11.18
CA ILE A 19 4.68 0.21 -11.10
C ILE A 19 5.45 0.30 -9.78
N ASN A 20 5.07 -0.44 -8.75
CA ASN A 20 5.73 -0.44 -7.45
C ASN A 20 5.92 -1.87 -6.88
N ASN A 21 6.76 -2.00 -5.87
CA ASN A 21 7.14 -3.27 -5.25
C ASN A 21 5.96 -3.99 -4.62
N TRP A 22 5.93 -5.31 -4.78
CA TRP A 22 4.91 -6.13 -4.13
C TRP A 22 5.30 -6.35 -2.68
N ILE A 23 4.34 -6.12 -1.78
CA ILE A 23 4.55 -6.26 -0.35
C ILE A 23 3.43 -7.10 0.26
N ALA A 24 3.80 -8.03 1.14
CA ALA A 24 2.84 -8.79 1.93
C ALA A 24 2.90 -8.26 3.37
N CYS A 25 1.74 -7.91 3.93
CA CYS A 25 1.63 -7.29 5.24
C CYS A 25 0.71 -8.12 6.15
N LYS A 26 1.16 -8.33 7.38
CA LYS A 26 0.38 -8.88 8.49
C LYS A 26 -0.06 -7.75 9.40
N GLU A 27 -1.20 -7.93 10.05
CA GLU A 27 -1.69 -6.99 11.04
C GLU A 27 -0.80 -6.93 12.29
N GLY A 28 -0.79 -5.76 12.93
CA GLY A 28 -0.19 -5.51 14.23
C GLY A 28 -1.19 -4.75 15.10
N THR A 29 -0.84 -3.53 15.53
CA THR A 29 -1.85 -2.65 16.16
C THR A 29 -2.83 -2.08 15.13
N GLY A 30 -2.40 -1.97 13.86
CA GLY A 30 -3.20 -1.60 12.69
C GLY A 30 -3.48 -2.79 11.78
N SER A 31 -4.43 -2.60 10.86
CA SER A 31 -4.89 -3.64 9.93
C SER A 31 -5.57 -3.02 8.71
N ILE A 32 -5.11 -3.40 7.52
CA ILE A 32 -5.74 -2.98 6.26
C ILE A 32 -7.14 -3.61 6.14
N VAL A 33 -7.23 -4.91 6.45
CA VAL A 33 -8.49 -5.67 6.39
C VAL A 33 -9.56 -5.10 7.33
N LYS A 34 -9.17 -4.78 8.57
CA LYS A 34 -10.11 -4.25 9.58
C LYS A 34 -10.32 -2.74 9.44
N GLN A 35 -9.63 -2.08 8.49
CA GLN A 35 -9.62 -0.63 8.32
C GLN A 35 -9.26 0.09 9.62
N LYS A 36 -8.14 -0.31 10.21
CA LYS A 36 -7.65 0.21 11.50
C LYS A 36 -6.26 0.81 11.34
N THR A 37 -6.12 2.08 11.68
CA THR A 37 -4.81 2.76 11.75
C THR A 37 -3.92 2.14 12.81
N GLY A 38 -2.64 1.96 12.49
CA GLY A 38 -1.62 1.47 13.43
C GLY A 38 -0.44 0.80 12.74
N SER A 39 0.39 0.14 13.54
CA SER A 39 1.54 -0.62 13.05
C SER A 39 1.11 -1.90 12.32
N ILE A 40 1.87 -2.24 11.27
CA ILE A 40 1.77 -3.47 10.49
C ILE A 40 3.18 -4.03 10.27
N THR A 41 3.28 -5.33 10.00
CA THR A 41 4.56 -5.95 9.65
C THR A 41 4.52 -6.40 8.20
N CYS A 42 5.37 -5.81 7.36
CA CYS A 42 5.42 -6.12 5.94
C CYS A 42 6.72 -6.81 5.56
N LYS A 43 6.67 -7.59 4.49
CA LYS A 43 7.83 -8.15 3.79
C LYS A 43 7.77 -7.85 2.31
N LEU A 44 8.94 -7.65 1.71
CA LEU A 44 9.07 -7.52 0.26
C LEU A 44 8.81 -8.88 -0.38
N VAL A 45 7.91 -8.92 -1.35
CA VAL A 45 7.58 -10.12 -2.14
C VAL A 45 8.25 -10.07 -3.51
N LYS A 46 8.25 -8.89 -4.15
CA LYS A 46 8.87 -8.69 -5.46
C LYS A 46 9.29 -7.24 -5.63
N GLN A 47 10.53 -7.03 -6.06
CA GLN A 47 11.02 -5.70 -6.43
C GLN A 47 10.69 -5.41 -7.90
N VAL A 48 9.79 -4.46 -8.14
CA VAL A 48 9.28 -4.13 -9.49
C VAL A 48 10.01 -2.93 -10.07
N SER A 49 10.15 -1.85 -9.29
CA SER A 49 10.79 -0.60 -9.74
C SER A 49 12.31 -0.69 -9.84
N LYS A 50 12.92 -1.67 -9.16
CA LYS A 50 14.38 -1.84 -9.00
C LYS A 50 15.10 -0.67 -8.32
N GLN A 51 14.37 0.30 -7.75
CA GLN A 51 14.96 1.48 -7.09
C GLN A 51 15.34 1.21 -5.62
N CYS A 52 14.40 0.66 -4.85
CA CYS A 52 14.58 0.38 -3.41
C CYS A 52 13.89 -0.94 -3.05
N ALA A 53 14.23 -1.49 -1.89
CA ALA A 53 13.67 -2.73 -1.33
C ALA A 53 12.94 -2.49 0.02
N GLY A 54 12.57 -1.24 0.30
CA GLY A 54 11.90 -0.85 1.55
C GLY A 54 10.48 -1.40 1.66
N VAL A 55 9.99 -1.47 2.90
CA VAL A 55 8.63 -1.90 3.23
C VAL A 55 8.03 -0.93 4.25
N PRO A 56 6.71 -0.66 4.17
CA PRO A 56 6.05 0.17 5.17
C PRO A 56 5.91 -0.57 6.50
N THR A 57 5.75 0.20 7.58
CA THR A 57 5.58 -0.31 8.95
C THR A 57 4.29 0.18 9.60
N LYS A 58 3.57 1.07 8.93
CA LYS A 58 2.33 1.67 9.39
C LYS A 58 1.29 1.67 8.28
N VAL A 59 0.04 1.49 8.67
CA VAL A 59 -1.13 1.83 7.87
C VAL A 59 -1.91 2.94 8.56
N THR A 60 -2.41 3.89 7.79
CA THR A 60 -3.31 4.94 8.27
C THR A 60 -4.54 4.97 7.38
N MET A 61 -5.71 4.98 8.00
CA MET A 61 -6.99 5.18 7.32
C MET A 61 -7.30 6.67 7.32
N SER A 62 -7.28 7.31 6.15
CA SER A 62 -7.72 8.69 5.97
C SER A 62 -9.14 8.74 5.39
N SER A 63 -9.71 9.93 5.30
CA SER A 63 -11.05 10.17 4.75
C SER A 63 -11.19 9.74 3.28
N TYR A 64 -10.08 9.69 2.54
CA TYR A 64 -10.08 9.45 1.09
C TYR A 64 -9.39 8.15 0.68
N GLY A 65 -8.84 7.41 1.64
CA GLY A 65 -8.34 6.07 1.45
C GLY A 65 -7.17 5.72 2.37
N PRO A 66 -6.71 4.46 2.37
CA PRO A 66 -5.58 4.07 3.18
C PRO A 66 -4.24 4.48 2.55
N HIS A 67 -3.28 4.83 3.40
CA HIS A 67 -1.88 4.89 3.01
C HIS A 67 -1.01 4.00 3.89
N LEU A 68 0.12 3.59 3.32
CA LEU A 68 1.15 2.78 3.96
C LEU A 68 2.47 3.53 3.97
N ASP A 69 3.06 3.68 5.15
CA ASP A 69 4.23 4.52 5.36
C ASP A 69 5.21 3.96 6.41
N SER A 70 6.39 4.55 6.45
CA SER A 70 7.38 4.39 7.54
C SER A 70 8.12 5.70 7.84
N GLY A 71 7.39 6.83 7.78
CA GLY A 71 7.96 8.20 7.79
C GLY A 71 7.81 8.93 6.45
N GLY A 72 7.62 8.18 5.36
CA GLY A 72 7.12 8.67 4.07
C GLY A 72 6.32 7.59 3.35
N TYR A 73 5.58 7.97 2.31
CA TYR A 73 4.58 7.08 1.70
C TYR A 73 5.21 6.08 0.75
N TYR A 74 4.87 4.79 0.92
CA TYR A 74 5.16 3.73 -0.04
C TYR A 74 4.02 3.53 -1.02
N TYR A 75 2.82 3.47 -0.47
CA TYR A 75 1.57 3.40 -1.18
C TYR A 75 0.62 4.42 -0.56
N TYR A 76 0.01 5.24 -1.40
CA TYR A 76 -1.12 6.07 -0.99
C TYR A 76 -2.27 5.77 -1.96
N PHE A 77 -3.24 4.98 -1.48
CA PHE A 77 -4.45 4.66 -2.24
C PHE A 77 -5.49 5.75 -2.00
N ASP A 78 -5.21 6.95 -2.49
CA ASP A 78 -6.13 8.07 -2.43
C ASP A 78 -7.07 8.08 -3.64
N GLY A 79 -8.37 8.19 -3.40
CA GLY A 79 -9.38 8.36 -4.45
C GLY A 79 -9.79 9.81 -4.70
N TYR A 80 -9.31 10.76 -3.91
CA TYR A 80 -9.64 12.18 -4.02
C TYR A 80 -8.84 12.86 -5.13
N THR A 81 -9.55 13.57 -6.00
CA THR A 81 -8.95 14.21 -7.19
C THR A 81 -8.75 15.72 -7.01
N GLY A 82 -9.10 16.28 -5.85
CA GLY A 82 -9.13 17.74 -5.65
C GLY A 82 -7.85 18.36 -5.10
N GLY A 83 -6.86 17.57 -4.67
CA GLY A 83 -5.62 18.12 -4.10
C GLY A 83 -4.57 17.08 -3.68
N ASP A 84 -5.00 15.85 -3.39
CA ASP A 84 -4.08 14.74 -3.13
C ASP A 84 -3.73 14.00 -4.43
N TRP A 85 -2.63 13.25 -4.39
CA TRP A 85 -2.23 12.39 -5.51
C TRP A 85 -1.81 11.01 -5.00
N PRO A 86 -2.14 9.94 -5.75
CA PRO A 86 -1.70 8.59 -5.39
C PRO A 86 -0.17 8.51 -5.43
N VAL A 87 0.39 7.83 -4.42
CA VAL A 87 1.84 7.64 -4.28
C VAL A 87 2.18 6.16 -4.45
N HIS A 88 3.23 5.91 -5.24
CA HIS A 88 3.76 4.59 -5.53
C HIS A 88 5.29 4.62 -5.41
N ASP A 89 5.82 4.86 -4.22
CA ASP A 89 7.26 5.04 -4.00
C ASP A 89 7.89 3.81 -3.30
N PRO A 90 8.69 2.98 -3.98
CA PRO A 90 9.40 1.85 -3.37
C PRO A 90 10.37 2.24 -2.25
N CYS A 91 10.75 3.52 -2.15
CA CYS A 91 11.72 4.02 -1.20
C CYS A 91 11.09 4.68 0.03
N GLY A 92 9.76 4.85 0.05
CA GLY A 92 9.06 5.46 1.18
C GLY A 92 9.43 6.93 1.43
N LYS A 93 9.72 7.70 0.37
CA LYS A 93 10.15 9.11 0.46
C LYS A 93 9.13 10.08 -0.15
N THR A 94 7.95 9.59 -0.54
CA THR A 94 6.93 10.38 -1.25
C THR A 94 7.49 10.99 -2.55
N GLN A 95 8.29 10.22 -3.28
CA GLN A 95 8.94 10.62 -4.54
C GLN A 95 8.43 9.80 -5.73
N GLN A 96 8.75 10.26 -6.94
CA GLN A 96 8.35 9.61 -8.19
C GLN A 96 9.26 8.44 -8.61
N ASN A 97 9.56 7.51 -7.69
CA ASN A 97 10.45 6.35 -7.92
C ASN A 97 9.73 5.10 -8.45
N GLN A 98 8.46 5.21 -8.84
CA GLN A 98 7.74 4.12 -9.51
C GLN A 98 8.39 3.78 -10.86
N LEU A 99 8.22 2.53 -11.30
CA LEU A 99 8.60 2.10 -12.65
C LEU A 99 7.86 2.95 -13.71
N LYS A 100 8.59 3.42 -14.71
CA LYS A 100 8.07 4.26 -15.81
C LYS A 100 7.85 3.44 -17.08
N GLY A 101 7.09 3.99 -18.02
CA GLY A 101 6.83 3.33 -19.32
C GLY A 101 5.93 2.10 -19.25
N VAL A 102 5.17 1.94 -18.17
CA VAL A 102 4.24 0.82 -17.98
C VAL A 102 2.87 1.19 -18.53
N ALA A 103 2.35 0.38 -19.45
CA ALA A 103 0.97 0.54 -19.94
C ALA A 103 -0.03 0.23 -18.81
N ASN A 104 -1.06 1.08 -18.66
CA ASN A 104 -2.13 0.94 -17.67
C ASN A 104 -1.59 0.73 -16.23
N PRO A 105 -0.91 1.72 -15.65
CA PRO A 105 -0.33 1.62 -14.32
C PRO A 105 -1.43 1.44 -13.25
N HIS A 106 -1.26 0.49 -12.34
CA HIS A 106 -2.25 0.20 -11.30
C HIS A 106 -1.64 -0.50 -10.07
N GLY A 107 -2.44 -0.57 -9.01
CA GLY A 107 -2.16 -1.32 -7.78
C GLY A 107 -3.41 -2.07 -7.33
N ASN A 108 -3.22 -3.25 -6.74
CA ASN A 108 -4.27 -4.14 -6.26
C ASN A 108 -3.95 -4.55 -4.82
N ILE A 109 -5.01 -4.67 -4.01
CA ILE A 109 -4.93 -5.22 -2.64
C ILE A 109 -5.65 -6.57 -2.66
N PHE A 110 -4.92 -7.63 -2.32
CA PHE A 110 -5.45 -8.97 -2.15
C PHE A 110 -5.53 -9.28 -0.65
N VAL A 111 -6.65 -9.82 -0.19
CA VAL A 111 -6.87 -10.24 1.21
C VAL A 111 -6.74 -11.77 1.29
N ARG A 112 -6.08 -12.28 2.33
CA ARG A 112 -5.93 -13.72 2.60
C ARG A 112 -5.79 -14.03 4.09
#